data_AF-A0A356Z943-F1
#
_entry.id   AF-A0A356Z943-F1
#
_cell.length_a   1.000
_cell.length_b   1.000
_cell.length_c   1.000
_cell.angle_alpha   90.00
_cell.angle_beta   90.00
_cell.angle_gamma   90.00
#
_symmetry.space_group_name_H-M   'P 1'
#
loop_
_entity.id
_entity.type
_entity.pdbx_description
1 polymer ?
#
loop_
_entity_poly.entity_id
_entity_poly.type
_entity_poly.pdbx_seq_one_letter_code
_entity_poly.pdbx_strand_id
1 'polypeptide(L)'
;MIYKLQEGNKVKIQSVNLHGLSVEEALAAATKNLDYCLSHGVEVIDLNHGKGYHSSRNFSVIKQELRKMLKDYPLRENGYRVIYGESDLPIALTYDEGHTLVVARTKELEYIGGRTQQEKNHLIFSDEGKKKRKQDKKQRASKQSNRKRC
;
A
#
# COMPACT_ATOMS: atom_id res chain seq x y z
N MET A 1 -15.99 -33.52 -8.37
CA MET A 1 -15.05 -32.97 -9.37
C MET A 1 -14.08 -32.04 -8.66
N ILE A 2 -12.80 -32.31 -8.81
CA ILE A 2 -11.71 -31.73 -8.01
C ILE A 2 -11.35 -30.38 -8.64
N TYR A 3 -11.57 -29.28 -7.91
CA TYR A 3 -10.98 -28.01 -8.29
C TYR A 3 -9.46 -28.13 -8.07
N LYS A 4 -8.69 -28.23 -9.16
CA LYS A 4 -7.25 -28.02 -9.14
C LYS A 4 -7.00 -26.61 -8.61
N LEU A 5 -6.63 -26.51 -7.33
CA LEU A 5 -5.98 -25.32 -6.80
C LEU A 5 -4.67 -25.19 -7.56
N GLN A 6 -4.62 -24.27 -8.53
CA GLN A 6 -3.37 -23.89 -9.15
C GLN A 6 -2.45 -23.38 -8.05
N GLU A 7 -1.23 -23.92 -7.99
CA GLU A 7 -0.19 -23.44 -7.10
C GLU A 7 -0.12 -21.91 -7.25
N GLY A 8 -0.53 -21.20 -6.20
CA GLY A 8 -0.67 -19.75 -6.23
C GLY A 8 0.67 -19.15 -6.59
N ASN A 9 0.75 -18.49 -7.73
CA ASN A 9 1.94 -17.81 -8.19
C ASN A 9 2.33 -16.81 -7.08
N LYS A 10 3.38 -17.12 -6.32
CA LYS A 10 3.76 -16.35 -5.14
C LYS A 10 4.40 -15.07 -5.63
N VAL A 11 3.66 -13.96 -5.55
CA VAL A 11 4.16 -12.62 -5.90
C VAL A 11 5.51 -12.39 -5.25
N LYS A 12 6.51 -12.04 -6.05
CA LYS A 12 7.84 -11.64 -5.57
C LYS A 12 7.74 -10.23 -5.00
N ILE A 13 7.74 -10.14 -3.68
CA ILE A 13 7.64 -8.88 -2.95
C ILE A 13 8.97 -8.54 -2.29
N GLN A 14 9.42 -7.30 -2.41
CA GLN A 14 10.53 -6.74 -1.66
C GLN A 14 10.05 -5.55 -0.84
N SER A 15 10.17 -5.63 0.49
CA SER A 15 9.92 -4.48 1.37
C SER A 15 11.20 -3.71 1.66
N VAL A 16 11.10 -2.38 1.64
CA VAL A 16 12.18 -1.43 1.91
C VAL A 16 11.70 -0.51 3.04
N ASN A 17 12.39 -0.58 4.18
CA ASN A 17 12.07 0.28 5.31
C ASN A 17 12.79 1.62 5.17
N LEU A 18 12.04 2.69 4.95
CA LEU A 18 12.50 4.07 4.85
C LEU A 18 12.13 4.90 6.10
N HIS A 19 11.32 4.32 6.99
CA HIS A 19 10.85 5.02 8.18
C HIS A 19 12.01 5.29 9.14
N GLY A 20 12.10 6.54 9.60
CA GLY A 20 13.14 6.99 10.53
C GLY A 20 14.44 7.45 9.88
N LEU A 21 14.57 7.31 8.55
CA LEU A 21 15.69 7.88 7.80
C LEU A 21 15.50 9.39 7.57
N SER A 22 16.59 10.09 7.26
CA SER A 22 16.48 11.42 6.65
C SER A 22 15.89 11.32 5.25
N VAL A 23 15.43 12.44 4.69
CA VAL A 23 14.86 12.48 3.33
C VAL A 23 15.88 12.02 2.30
N GLU A 24 17.11 12.50 2.39
CA GLU A 24 18.18 12.16 1.46
C GLU A 24 18.51 10.65 1.52
N GLU A 25 18.70 10.11 2.72
CA GLU A 25 18.95 8.68 2.93
C GLU A 25 17.79 7.83 2.43
N ALA A 26 16.54 8.24 2.71
CA ALA A 26 15.35 7.53 2.26
C ALA A 26 15.24 7.50 0.74
N LEU A 27 15.50 8.62 0.06
CA LEU A 27 15.47 8.68 -1.40
C LEU A 27 16.61 7.86 -2.02
N ALA A 28 17.83 7.96 -1.48
CA ALA A 28 18.96 7.17 -1.94
C ALA A 28 18.72 5.67 -1.77
N ALA A 29 18.18 5.26 -0.61
CA ALA A 29 17.80 3.89 -0.34
C ALA A 29 16.67 3.42 -1.28
N ALA A 30 15.65 4.24 -1.50
CA ALA A 30 14.57 3.91 -2.42
C ALA A 30 15.08 3.71 -3.85
N THR A 31 15.85 4.64 -4.39
CA THR A 31 16.43 4.55 -5.74
C THR A 31 17.27 3.29 -5.91
N LYS A 32 18.21 3.04 -5.00
CA LYS A 32 19.06 1.84 -5.04
C LYS A 32 18.25 0.54 -5.06
N ASN A 33 17.20 0.47 -4.24
CA ASN A 33 16.34 -0.71 -4.18
C ASN A 33 15.44 -0.82 -5.41
N LEU A 34 14.94 0.29 -5.96
CA LEU A 34 14.16 0.30 -7.20
C LEU A 34 15.00 -0.24 -8.36
N ASP A 35 16.22 0.27 -8.57
CA ASP A 35 17.11 -0.19 -9.65
C ASP A 35 17.38 -1.71 -9.55
N TYR A 36 17.65 -2.19 -8.33
CA TYR A 36 17.84 -3.62 -8.07
C TYR A 36 16.58 -4.42 -8.36
N CYS A 37 15.42 -4.00 -7.85
CA CYS A 37 14.18 -4.73 -7.99
C CYS A 37 13.69 -4.79 -9.45
N LEU A 38 13.81 -3.69 -10.18
CA LEU A 38 13.46 -3.61 -11.59
C LEU A 38 14.34 -4.55 -12.43
N SER A 39 15.65 -4.56 -12.18
CA SER A 39 16.60 -5.43 -12.90
C SER A 39 16.45 -6.92 -12.57
N HIS A 40 15.90 -7.27 -11.42
CA HIS A 40 15.74 -8.66 -10.96
C HIS A 40 14.30 -9.20 -11.09
N GLY A 41 13.38 -8.42 -11.66
CA GLY A 41 12.00 -8.84 -11.89
C GLY A 41 11.20 -9.06 -10.61
N VAL A 42 11.40 -8.20 -9.61
CA VAL A 42 10.58 -8.17 -8.40
C VAL A 42 9.22 -7.57 -8.76
N GLU A 43 8.13 -8.31 -8.53
CA GLU A 43 6.79 -7.91 -8.98
C GLU A 43 6.17 -6.80 -8.13
N VAL A 44 6.51 -6.73 -6.84
CA VAL A 44 6.00 -5.70 -5.92
C VAL A 44 7.12 -5.19 -5.03
N ILE A 45 7.30 -3.88 -5.00
CA ILE A 45 8.26 -3.20 -4.15
C ILE A 45 7.45 -2.36 -3.17
N ASP A 46 7.56 -2.68 -1.89
CA ASP A 46 6.88 -1.99 -0.80
C ASP A 46 7.84 -0.99 -0.15
N LEU A 47 7.56 0.30 -0.32
CA LEU A 47 8.34 1.39 0.26
C LEU A 47 7.61 1.91 1.52
N ASN A 48 8.08 1.47 2.69
CA ASN A 48 7.53 1.89 3.98
C ASN A 48 8.18 3.20 4.44
N HIS A 49 7.50 4.31 4.27
CA HIS A 49 7.92 5.64 4.72
C HIS A 49 7.27 6.06 6.05
N GLY A 50 6.43 5.20 6.64
CA GLY A 50 5.67 5.45 7.85
C GLY A 50 4.52 6.46 7.69
N LYS A 51 3.61 6.45 8.67
CA LYS A 51 2.31 7.16 8.63
C LYS A 51 2.38 8.68 8.84
N GLY A 52 3.54 9.19 9.28
CA GLY A 52 3.75 10.62 9.50
C GLY A 52 3.15 11.19 10.79
N TYR A 53 2.76 10.36 11.78
CA TYR A 53 2.18 10.83 13.04
C TYR A 53 3.15 11.58 13.98
N HIS A 54 4.46 11.51 13.73
CA HIS A 54 5.49 12.07 14.62
C HIS A 54 6.27 13.22 13.96
N SER A 55 5.64 14.01 13.08
CA SER A 55 6.24 15.28 12.68
C SER A 55 6.00 16.32 13.77
N SER A 56 6.84 16.35 14.80
CA SER A 56 6.87 17.42 15.82
C SER A 56 7.19 18.81 15.24
N ARG A 57 7.40 18.92 13.92
CA ARG A 57 7.62 20.16 13.18
C ARG A 57 6.86 20.26 11.84
N ASN A 58 5.68 19.64 11.70
CA ASN A 58 4.83 19.70 10.50
C ASN A 58 5.56 19.34 9.19
N PHE A 59 5.60 18.05 8.80
CA PHE A 59 5.62 17.56 7.41
C PHE A 59 6.12 16.11 7.40
N SER A 60 5.32 15.19 6.83
CA SER A 60 5.79 13.87 6.40
C SER A 60 6.56 14.05 5.09
N VAL A 61 7.78 14.59 5.18
CA VAL A 61 8.58 14.99 4.00
C VAL A 61 8.92 13.77 3.15
N ILE A 62 9.26 12.63 3.77
CA ILE A 62 9.61 11.40 3.05
C ILE A 62 8.46 10.94 2.15
N LYS A 63 7.21 10.93 2.65
CA LYS A 63 6.05 10.52 1.85
C LYS A 63 5.90 11.40 0.59
N GLN A 64 6.02 12.71 0.75
CA GLN A 64 5.83 13.66 -0.34
C GLN A 64 6.97 13.60 -1.36
N GLU A 65 8.22 13.65 -0.87
CA GLU A 65 9.41 13.61 -1.73
C GLU A 65 9.56 12.25 -2.43
N LEU A 66 9.25 11.14 -1.76
CA LEU A 66 9.24 9.82 -2.38
C LEU A 66 8.22 9.75 -3.51
N ARG A 67 6.97 10.18 -3.27
CA ARG A 67 5.93 10.18 -4.31
C ARG A 67 6.25 11.13 -5.46
N LYS A 68 6.98 12.22 -5.19
CA LYS A 68 7.49 13.13 -6.23
C LYS A 68 8.54 12.42 -7.08
N MET A 69 9.57 11.85 -6.45
CA MET A 69 10.63 11.10 -7.12
C MET A 69 10.09 9.96 -7.98
N LEU A 70 9.11 9.20 -7.48
CA LEU A 70 8.49 8.10 -8.23
C LEU A 70 7.71 8.53 -9.48
N LYS A 71 7.29 9.81 -9.59
CA LYS A 71 6.63 10.32 -10.81
C LYS A 71 7.62 10.49 -11.95
N ASP A 72 8.85 10.86 -11.63
CA ASP A 72 9.92 11.14 -12.59
C ASP A 72 10.76 9.90 -12.88
N TYR A 73 10.62 8.85 -12.06
CA TYR A 73 11.31 7.58 -12.22
C TYR A 73 10.70 6.75 -13.38
N PRO A 74 11.49 6.03 -14.19
CA PRO A 74 11.05 5.36 -15.42
C PRO A 74 10.26 4.06 -15.18
N LEU A 75 9.27 4.09 -14.27
CA LEU A 75 8.48 2.92 -13.89
C LEU A 75 7.62 2.42 -15.05
N ARG A 76 7.07 3.34 -15.86
CA ARG A 76 6.14 2.98 -16.93
C ARG A 76 6.84 2.22 -18.04
N GLU A 77 8.04 2.67 -18.41
CA GLU A 77 8.92 2.03 -19.40
C GLU A 77 9.33 0.63 -18.94
N ASN A 78 9.53 0.45 -17.63
CA ASN A 78 9.86 -0.84 -17.04
C ASN A 78 8.63 -1.74 -16.76
N GLY A 79 7.41 -1.30 -17.10
CA GLY A 79 6.20 -2.11 -16.91
C GLY A 79 5.63 -2.08 -15.48
N TYR A 80 5.92 -1.05 -14.70
CA TYR A 80 5.44 -0.86 -13.34
C TYR A 80 4.48 0.33 -13.22
N ARG A 81 3.81 0.42 -12.08
CA ARG A 81 3.04 1.60 -11.65
C ARG A 81 3.15 1.80 -10.15
N VAL A 82 2.87 3.01 -9.72
CA VAL A 82 2.73 3.35 -8.30
C VAL A 82 1.31 3.05 -7.83
N ILE A 83 1.18 2.42 -6.67
CA ILE A 83 -0.06 2.22 -5.93
C ILE A 83 0.18 2.68 -4.51
N TYR A 84 -0.65 3.58 -4.02
CA TYR A 84 -0.55 4.05 -2.64
C TYR A 84 -1.10 2.98 -1.69
N GLY A 85 -0.48 2.81 -0.52
CA GLY A 85 -0.93 1.82 0.46
C GLY A 85 -2.35 2.08 0.95
N GLU A 86 -2.81 3.34 0.93
CA GLU A 86 -4.21 3.71 1.20
C GLU A 86 -5.22 3.39 0.06
N SER A 87 -4.80 2.71 -1.00
CA SER A 87 -5.65 2.36 -2.14
C SER A 87 -6.61 1.21 -1.82
N ASP A 88 -7.80 1.23 -2.43
CA ASP A 88 -8.76 0.12 -2.36
C ASP A 88 -8.42 -1.05 -3.34
N LEU A 89 -7.25 -1.05 -3.99
CA LEU A 89 -6.82 -2.13 -4.88
C LEU A 89 -6.42 -3.39 -4.10
N PRO A 90 -6.76 -4.61 -4.57
CA PRO A 90 -6.46 -5.87 -3.90
C PRO A 90 -5.02 -6.01 -3.36
N ILE A 91 -4.04 -5.56 -4.15
CA ILE A 91 -2.61 -5.63 -3.80
C ILE A 91 -2.24 -4.72 -2.61
N ALA A 92 -3.01 -3.66 -2.37
CA ALA A 92 -2.76 -2.66 -1.34
C ALA A 92 -3.53 -2.92 -0.04
N LEU A 93 -4.45 -3.89 -0.01
CA LEU A 93 -5.39 -4.05 1.12
C LEU A 93 -4.76 -4.46 2.45
N THR A 94 -3.54 -4.99 2.41
CA THR A 94 -2.73 -5.31 3.61
C THR A 94 -1.87 -4.14 4.08
N TYR A 95 -1.88 -3.03 3.35
CA TYR A 95 -1.06 -1.85 3.60
C TYR A 95 -1.91 -0.67 4.07
N ASP A 96 -1.24 0.38 4.53
CA ASP A 96 -1.86 1.61 4.99
C ASP A 96 -1.16 2.84 4.42
N GLU A 97 -1.56 4.03 4.89
CA GLU A 97 -1.06 5.30 4.37
C GLU A 97 0.45 5.54 4.58
N GLY A 98 1.13 4.69 5.36
CA GLY A 98 2.57 4.68 5.57
C GLY A 98 3.37 3.95 4.49
N HIS A 99 2.69 3.39 3.49
CA HIS A 99 3.30 2.61 2.44
C HIS A 99 3.02 3.21 1.06
N THR A 100 4.00 3.05 0.17
CA THR A 100 3.84 3.29 -1.26
C THR A 100 4.39 2.08 -2.01
N LEU A 101 3.55 1.44 -2.81
CA LEU A 101 3.88 0.26 -3.58
C LEU A 101 4.28 0.64 -5.01
N VAL A 102 5.31 0.00 -5.52
CA VAL A 102 5.63 -0.04 -6.95
C VAL A 102 5.35 -1.45 -7.44
N VAL A 103 4.36 -1.58 -8.32
CA VAL A 103 3.75 -2.87 -8.68
C VAL A 103 3.87 -3.08 -10.19
N ALA A 104 4.33 -4.27 -10.59
CA ALA A 104 4.32 -4.70 -11.98
C ALA A 104 2.89 -4.62 -12.51
N ARG A 105 2.73 -4.08 -13.73
CA ARG A 105 1.42 -4.06 -14.39
C ARG A 105 0.89 -5.48 -14.49
N THR A 106 -0.44 -5.60 -14.41
CA THR A 106 -1.21 -6.86 -14.32
C THR A 106 -1.25 -7.51 -12.93
N LYS A 107 -0.47 -7.03 -11.95
CA LYS A 107 -0.44 -7.59 -10.59
C LYS A 107 -1.29 -6.81 -9.59
N GLU A 108 -1.94 -5.73 -10.01
CA GLU A 108 -2.68 -4.85 -9.10
C GLU A 108 -3.90 -5.49 -8.41
N LEU A 109 -4.45 -6.51 -9.07
CA LEU A 109 -5.63 -7.23 -8.61
C LEU A 109 -5.29 -8.51 -7.84
N GLU A 110 -4.00 -8.82 -7.69
CA GLU A 110 -3.57 -9.95 -6.89
C GLU A 110 -3.67 -9.63 -5.40
N TYR A 111 -4.05 -10.63 -4.60
CA TYR A 111 -4.17 -10.49 -3.15
C TYR A 111 -2.88 -10.97 -2.49
N ILE A 112 -2.19 -10.08 -1.78
CA ILE A 112 -1.02 -10.43 -0.97
C ILE A 112 -1.46 -10.90 0.42
N GLY A 113 -0.75 -11.90 0.96
CA GLY A 113 -0.93 -12.41 2.32
C GLY A 113 -1.43 -13.86 2.37
N GLY A 114 -1.36 -14.48 3.55
CA GLY A 114 -1.88 -15.84 3.74
C GLY A 114 -3.39 -15.92 3.52
N ARG A 115 -3.90 -17.12 3.21
CA ARG A 115 -5.31 -17.40 2.86
C ARG A 115 -6.34 -16.72 3.78
N THR A 116 -6.07 -16.70 5.09
CA THR A 116 -6.93 -16.06 6.11
C THR A 116 -6.96 -14.53 5.99
N GLN A 117 -5.85 -13.90 5.60
CA GLN A 117 -5.79 -12.45 5.35
C GLN A 117 -6.50 -12.11 4.04
N GLN A 118 -6.35 -12.96 3.02
CA GLN A 118 -7.04 -12.81 1.73
C GLN A 118 -8.57 -12.92 1.90
N GLU A 119 -9.06 -13.88 2.68
CA GLU A 119 -10.48 -14.03 2.99
C GLU A 119 -11.05 -12.82 3.76
N LYS A 120 -10.32 -12.31 4.76
CA LYS A 120 -10.70 -11.07 5.47
C LYS A 120 -10.74 -9.87 4.53
N ASN A 121 -9.73 -9.71 3.67
CA ASN A 121 -9.69 -8.63 2.69
C ASN A 121 -10.85 -8.75 1.69
N HIS A 122 -11.13 -9.95 1.17
CA HIS A 122 -12.27 -10.18 0.29
C HIS A 122 -13.60 -9.76 0.95
N LEU A 123 -13.78 -10.08 2.23
CA LEU A 123 -14.95 -9.65 3.00
C LEU A 123 -15.01 -8.13 3.19
N ILE A 124 -13.90 -7.46 3.50
CA ILE A 124 -13.83 -6.01 3.75
C ILE A 124 -14.11 -5.19 2.46
N PHE A 125 -13.65 -5.68 1.31
CA PHE A 125 -13.72 -4.98 0.02
C PHE A 125 -14.87 -5.46 -0.88
N SER A 126 -15.64 -6.46 -0.44
CA SER A 126 -16.95 -6.76 -1.00
C SER A 126 -17.89 -5.55 -0.96
N ASP A 127 -18.86 -5.50 -1.85
CA ASP A 127 -19.86 -4.41 -1.86
C ASP A 127 -20.66 -4.33 -0.55
N GLU A 128 -20.87 -5.47 0.10
CA GLU A 128 -21.46 -5.54 1.44
C GLU A 128 -20.52 -4.98 2.52
N GLY A 129 -19.23 -5.32 2.48
CA GLY A 129 -18.21 -4.79 3.37
C GLY A 129 -18.04 -3.27 3.23
N LYS A 130 -18.10 -2.74 1.99
CA LYS A 130 -18.08 -1.31 1.70
C LYS A 130 -19.31 -0.60 2.26
N LYS A 131 -20.52 -1.15 2.06
CA LYS A 131 -21.77 -0.61 2.63
C LYS A 131 -21.74 -0.57 4.15
N LYS A 132 -21.27 -1.65 4.79
CA LYS A 132 -21.16 -1.76 6.25
C LYS A 132 -20.19 -0.74 6.84
N ARG A 133 -18.98 -0.58 6.26
CA ARG A 133 -18.02 0.45 6.68
C ARG A 133 -18.58 1.86 6.56
N LYS A 134 -19.34 2.15 5.50
CA LYS A 134 -20.02 3.45 5.31
C LYS A 134 -21.09 3.71 6.38
N GLN A 135 -21.86 2.68 6.74
CA GLN A 135 -22.83 2.76 7.85
C GLN A 135 -22.14 2.96 9.20
N ASP A 136 -21.09 2.20 9.50
CA ASP A 136 -20.35 2.29 10.76
C ASP A 136 -19.71 3.68 10.94
N LYS A 137 -19.17 4.26 9.86
CA LYS A 137 -18.64 5.63 9.87
C LYS A 137 -19.73 6.67 10.17
N LYS A 138 -20.93 6.50 9.60
CA LYS A 138 -22.10 7.35 9.91
C LYS A 138 -22.53 7.23 11.37
N GLN A 139 -22.61 6.00 11.89
CA GLN A 139 -23.01 5.76 13.29
C GLN A 139 -21.99 6.30 14.30
N ARG A 140 -20.69 6.21 14.00
CA ARG A 140 -19.64 6.80 14.85
C ARG A 140 -19.71 8.34 14.84
N ALA A 141 -19.92 8.94 13.67
CA ALA A 141 -20.07 10.39 13.55
C ALA A 141 -21.30 10.91 14.33
N SER A 142 -22.44 10.22 14.26
CA SER A 142 -23.65 10.61 15.00
C SER A 142 -23.51 10.43 16.51
N LYS A 143 -22.86 9.36 16.98
CA LYS A 143 -22.54 9.19 18.40
C LYS A 143 -21.61 10.30 18.91
N GLN A 144 -20.63 10.72 18.10
CA GLN A 144 -19.70 11.79 18.47
C GLN A 144 -20.36 13.17 18.44
N SER A 145 -21.32 13.43 17.53
CA SER A 145 -22.07 14.69 17.53
C SER A 145 -23.03 14.78 18.72
N ASN A 146 -23.67 13.67 19.11
CA ASN A 146 -24.52 13.65 20.31
C ASN A 146 -23.72 13.88 21.58
N ARG A 147 -22.50 13.34 21.67
CA ARG A 147 -21.62 13.52 22.84
C ARG A 147 -21.06 14.94 23.00
N LYS A 148 -21.11 15.77 21.94
CA LYS A 148 -20.72 17.19 21.96
C LYS A 148 -21.90 18.14 22.19
N ARG A 149 -23.14 17.64 22.16
CA ARG A 149 -24.37 18.41 22.41
C ARG A 149 -24.88 18.23 23.85
N CYS A 150 -24.20 17.44 24.67
CA CYS A 150 -24.41 17.30 26.11
C CYS A 150 -23.32 18.08 26.85
#